data_AF-A0A4Q4ZAZ0-F1
#
_entry.id   AF-A0A4Q4ZAZ0-F1
#
_cell.length_a   1.000
_cell.length_b   1.000
_cell.length_c   1.000
_cell.angle_alpha   90.00
_cell.angle_beta   90.00
_cell.angle_gamma   90.00
#
_symmetry.space_group_name_H-M   'P 1'
#
loop_
_entity.id
_entity.type
_entity.pdbx_description
1 polymer ?
#
loop_
_entity_poly.entity_id
_entity_poly.type
_entity_poly.pdbx_seq_one_letter_code
_entity_poly.pdbx_strand_id
1 'polypeptide(L)'
;MFYSLLSLLSLLALAASPVAAAKDRRTFAILRFHNEGGHFSTEGRMDPIVYPGTASSHSHGVMGGSNFGLRIEGDQLLDSECTNALLSADKSNYWVPELFFQSPINGTFKRVPLFYMQVYYLRYTIQEGRNAKSSTRSFEPTNDEVRPFPPGLKIVSGDSMTRTAPASGALNLDPSKGPIQAVQFTCPTQDPGAVRYPPDSDGTRAGLQDPTNPGAGAGFPVVDCDGYASPLRQDVHMPSCYNPRAGPDAHASNMAFPRDAGDGKQDCPAGWVHVPHLFLEVYWDTPQFANAWDPDGRTQPFVLSNGDRTGFSSHGDFVAGWDEGVLAAIINGCDAGAGGMDRCPQTGPLNPGDRCRIPSAFPDPQQEWLDELPGDNPVSGWGV
;
A
#
# COMPACT_ATOMS: atom_id res chain seq x y z
N MET A 1 -74.75 17.68 -9.90
CA MET A 1 -75.72 16.65 -9.44
C MET A 1 -75.29 15.35 -10.09
N PHE A 2 -74.80 14.28 -9.46
CA PHE A 2 -74.84 13.79 -8.09
C PHE A 2 -73.61 12.84 -7.87
N TYR A 3 -72.98 12.95 -6.69
CA TYR A 3 -72.35 11.95 -5.80
C TYR A 3 -71.88 10.58 -6.36
N SER A 4 -70.61 10.17 -6.19
CA SER A 4 -69.86 9.77 -4.97
C SER A 4 -70.07 8.30 -4.58
N LEU A 5 -68.98 7.53 -4.52
CA LEU A 5 -68.86 6.40 -3.57
C LEU A 5 -67.40 6.26 -3.10
N LEU A 6 -67.16 6.67 -1.86
CA LEU A 6 -65.98 6.36 -1.08
C LEU A 6 -65.96 4.86 -0.74
N SER A 7 -64.77 4.29 -0.60
CA SER A 7 -64.53 3.12 0.24
C SER A 7 -63.34 3.41 1.15
N LEU A 8 -63.63 3.63 2.43
CA LEU A 8 -62.64 3.68 3.51
C LEU A 8 -62.23 2.25 3.86
N LEU A 9 -60.93 1.96 3.85
CA LEU A 9 -60.32 0.90 4.65
C LEU A 9 -59.38 1.55 5.66
N SER A 10 -59.74 1.46 6.94
CA SER A 10 -58.93 1.82 8.09
C SER A 10 -58.05 0.64 8.50
N LEU A 11 -56.73 0.76 8.35
CA LEU A 11 -55.75 -0.12 8.97
C LEU A 11 -55.13 0.59 10.18
N LEU A 12 -55.33 0.02 11.38
CA LEU A 12 -54.55 0.33 12.57
C LEU A 12 -53.10 -0.13 12.34
N ALA A 13 -52.14 0.79 12.33
CA ALA A 13 -50.72 0.47 12.37
C ALA A 13 -50.27 0.36 13.83
N LEU A 14 -49.84 -0.83 14.27
CA LEU A 14 -49.00 -0.97 15.47
C LEU A 14 -47.65 -0.30 15.19
N ALA A 15 -47.33 0.73 15.96
CA ALA A 15 -46.00 1.33 15.96
C ALA A 15 -45.02 0.40 16.69
N ALA A 16 -44.33 -0.47 15.95
CA ALA A 16 -43.06 -1.02 16.40
C ALA A 16 -41.99 0.05 16.16
N SER A 17 -41.50 0.68 17.21
CA SER A 17 -40.31 1.53 17.11
C SER A 17 -39.11 0.64 16.76
N PRO A 18 -38.43 0.84 15.63
CA PRO A 18 -37.18 0.14 15.40
C PRO A 18 -36.13 0.77 16.32
N VAL A 19 -35.59 -0.01 17.25
CA VAL A 19 -34.28 0.30 17.83
C VAL A 19 -33.30 0.23 16.65
N ALA A 20 -32.88 1.40 16.17
CA ALA A 20 -31.87 1.49 15.12
C ALA A 20 -30.53 1.04 15.72
N ALA A 21 -30.13 -0.19 15.44
CA ALA A 21 -28.74 -0.58 15.61
C ALA A 21 -27.93 0.17 14.53
N ALA A 22 -27.00 1.04 14.98
CA ALA A 22 -26.02 1.66 14.10
C ALA A 22 -25.23 0.55 13.38
N LYS A 23 -25.06 0.69 12.06
CA LYS A 23 -24.18 -0.19 11.28
C LYS A 23 -23.20 0.69 10.55
N ASP A 24 -21.94 0.40 10.82
CA ASP A 24 -20.83 1.21 10.40
C ASP A 24 -20.54 1.07 8.90
N ARG A 25 -20.14 2.17 8.26
CA ARG A 25 -19.91 2.23 6.81
C ARG A 25 -18.45 2.53 6.50
N ARG A 26 -17.87 1.66 5.68
CA ARG A 26 -16.52 1.82 5.16
C ARG A 26 -16.50 2.88 4.08
N THR A 27 -15.49 3.72 4.13
CA THR A 27 -15.25 4.70 3.09
C THR A 27 -13.74 4.71 2.82
N PHE A 28 -13.37 4.70 1.55
CA PHE A 28 -11.96 4.80 1.15
C PHE A 28 -11.86 5.68 -0.08
N ALA A 29 -10.66 6.16 -0.33
CA ALA A 29 -10.36 6.86 -1.55
C ALA A 29 -8.98 6.43 -2.06
N ILE A 30 -8.86 6.33 -3.39
CA ILE A 30 -7.63 5.89 -4.05
C ILE A 30 -6.91 7.11 -4.61
N LEU A 31 -5.69 7.35 -4.15
CA LEU A 31 -4.76 8.27 -4.78
C LEU A 31 -4.11 7.57 -5.98
N ARG A 32 -4.12 8.26 -7.12
CA ARG A 32 -3.46 7.84 -8.35
C ARG A 32 -2.32 8.80 -8.67
N PHE A 33 -1.43 8.35 -9.55
CA PHE A 33 -0.27 9.13 -9.97
C PHE A 33 -0.23 9.25 -11.50
N HIS A 34 0.35 10.35 -11.98
CA HIS A 34 0.72 10.60 -13.36
C HIS A 34 2.20 10.22 -13.55
N ASN A 35 2.49 8.94 -13.75
CA ASN A 35 3.85 8.51 -14.07
C ASN A 35 4.06 8.35 -15.58
N GLU A 36 5.33 8.42 -15.97
CA GLU A 36 5.75 7.84 -17.24
C GLU A 36 5.65 6.31 -17.13
N GLY A 37 5.07 5.67 -18.15
CA GLY A 37 4.93 4.21 -18.15
C GLY A 37 6.28 3.53 -17.92
N GLY A 38 6.32 2.57 -17.01
CA GLY A 38 7.55 1.85 -16.65
C GLY A 38 8.40 2.50 -15.56
N HIS A 39 8.07 3.71 -15.09
CA HIS A 39 8.96 4.47 -14.22
C HIS A 39 8.30 5.07 -12.98
N PHE A 40 9.11 5.22 -11.93
CA PHE A 40 8.84 6.07 -10.78
C PHE A 40 9.21 7.55 -11.04
N SER A 41 8.89 8.47 -10.13
CA SER A 41 9.39 9.85 -10.21
C SER A 41 10.90 9.93 -10.07
N THR A 42 11.48 9.07 -9.22
CA THR A 42 12.92 8.85 -9.10
C THR A 42 13.23 7.43 -8.64
N GLU A 43 14.42 6.97 -9.00
CA GLU A 43 14.90 5.60 -8.82
C GLU A 43 16.36 5.68 -8.38
N GLY A 44 16.75 4.83 -7.43
CA GLY A 44 18.11 4.78 -6.91
C GLY A 44 18.22 4.72 -5.39
N ARG A 45 19.45 4.85 -4.91
CA ARG A 45 19.81 4.59 -3.51
C ARG A 45 19.57 5.80 -2.60
N MET A 46 18.31 6.21 -2.46
CA MET A 46 17.89 7.36 -1.66
C MET A 46 16.81 6.98 -0.66
N ASP A 47 17.15 7.07 0.63
CA ASP A 47 16.22 6.84 1.74
C ASP A 47 16.46 7.88 2.84
N PRO A 48 15.69 8.97 2.88
CA PRO A 48 15.85 10.03 3.88
C PRO A 48 15.32 9.65 5.27
N ILE A 49 14.67 8.49 5.44
CA ILE A 49 14.17 8.02 6.74
C ILE A 49 15.25 7.19 7.43
N VAL A 50 15.74 6.14 6.77
CA VAL A 50 16.68 5.17 7.38
C VAL A 50 18.14 5.58 7.17
N TYR A 51 18.47 6.24 6.04
CA TYR A 51 19.83 6.64 5.67
C TYR A 51 19.98 8.16 5.41
N PRO A 52 19.56 9.04 6.34
CA PRO A 52 19.49 10.48 6.10
C PRO A 52 20.86 11.09 5.75
N GLY A 53 20.96 11.64 4.54
CA GLY A 53 22.13 12.34 4.02
C GLY A 53 23.17 11.45 3.35
N THR A 54 22.90 10.15 3.21
CA THR A 54 23.83 9.18 2.61
C THR A 54 23.10 8.28 1.61
N ALA A 55 23.84 7.53 0.80
CA ALA A 55 23.25 6.51 -0.04
C ALA A 55 22.65 5.39 0.83
N SER A 56 21.42 4.96 0.51
CA SER A 56 20.81 3.80 1.16
C SER A 56 21.53 2.50 0.80
N SER A 57 21.26 1.44 1.57
CA SER A 57 21.84 0.11 1.32
C SER A 57 21.35 -0.53 0.01
N HIS A 58 20.16 -0.20 -0.47
CA HIS A 58 19.55 -0.71 -1.69
C HIS A 58 18.68 0.35 -2.36
N SER A 59 18.33 0.15 -3.63
CA SER A 59 17.59 1.15 -4.42
C SER A 59 16.08 1.09 -4.22
N HIS A 60 15.45 2.25 -4.33
CA HIS A 60 14.01 2.46 -4.16
C HIS A 60 13.42 3.17 -5.37
N GLY A 61 12.18 2.81 -5.69
CA GLY A 61 11.32 3.55 -6.61
C GLY A 61 10.43 4.51 -5.83
N VAL A 62 10.52 5.81 -6.12
CA VAL A 62 9.86 6.87 -5.35
C VAL A 62 8.82 7.63 -6.19
N MET A 63 7.65 7.84 -5.61
CA MET A 63 6.57 8.68 -6.14
C MET A 63 6.37 9.91 -5.25
N GLY A 64 5.82 10.99 -5.80
CA GLY A 64 5.36 12.14 -5.01
C GLY A 64 5.93 13.51 -5.42
N GLY A 65 6.08 14.37 -4.42
CA GLY A 65 6.56 15.75 -4.53
C GLY A 65 8.05 15.88 -4.86
N SER A 66 8.42 16.93 -5.60
CA SER A 66 9.78 17.16 -6.08
C SER A 66 10.82 17.56 -5.03
N ASN A 67 10.42 17.97 -3.83
CA ASN A 67 11.37 18.32 -2.77
C ASN A 67 11.88 17.09 -1.98
N PHE A 68 11.80 15.92 -2.61
CA PHE A 68 12.44 14.69 -2.14
C PHE A 68 13.95 14.77 -2.35
N GLY A 69 14.72 14.28 -1.38
CA GLY A 69 16.17 14.23 -1.46
C GLY A 69 16.75 13.35 -0.36
N LEU A 70 18.07 13.40 -0.18
CA LEU A 70 18.76 12.60 0.83
C LEU A 70 18.38 12.99 2.28
N ARG A 71 17.83 14.18 2.48
CA ARG A 71 17.28 14.63 3.76
C ARG A 71 15.92 15.26 3.54
N ILE A 72 15.01 14.95 4.46
CA ILE A 72 13.71 15.60 4.55
C ILE A 72 13.51 16.07 5.98
N GLU A 73 13.34 17.38 6.15
CA GLU A 73 13.16 18.04 7.44
C GLU A 73 11.83 18.79 7.48
N GLY A 74 11.10 18.64 8.58
CA GLY A 74 9.85 19.38 8.82
C GLY A 74 8.85 19.25 7.67
N ASP A 75 8.31 20.38 7.25
CA ASP A 75 7.27 20.50 6.23
C ASP A 75 7.81 20.78 4.82
N GLN A 76 9.12 20.60 4.57
CA GLN A 76 9.76 20.98 3.30
C GLN A 76 9.06 20.40 2.05
N LEU A 77 8.40 19.25 2.18
CA LEU A 77 7.69 18.63 1.05
C LEU A 77 6.54 19.50 0.54
N LEU A 78 5.91 20.31 1.40
CA LEU A 78 4.86 21.25 1.00
C LEU A 78 5.37 22.29 -0.02
N ASP A 79 6.67 22.60 -0.02
CA ASP A 79 7.32 23.52 -0.95
C ASP A 79 7.71 22.88 -2.30
N SER A 80 7.29 21.62 -2.55
CA SER A 80 7.58 20.93 -3.81
C SER A 80 6.99 21.64 -5.03
N GLU A 81 7.87 22.08 -5.95
CA GLU A 81 7.51 22.72 -7.22
C GLU A 81 6.52 21.89 -8.05
N CYS A 82 6.68 20.56 -8.07
CA CYS A 82 5.74 19.63 -8.71
C CYS A 82 5.45 18.42 -7.81
N THR A 83 4.45 17.64 -8.19
CA THR A 83 4.17 16.30 -7.66
C THR A 83 3.71 15.44 -8.84
N ASN A 84 3.94 14.14 -8.81
CA ASN A 84 3.29 13.25 -9.78
C ASN A 84 1.95 12.69 -9.25
N ALA A 85 1.53 13.02 -8.03
CA ALA A 85 0.21 12.69 -7.53
C ALA A 85 -0.88 13.40 -8.34
N LEU A 86 -2.03 12.74 -8.55
CA LEU A 86 -3.19 13.30 -9.27
C LEU A 86 -3.79 14.50 -8.52
N LEU A 87 -3.75 14.49 -7.18
CA LEU A 87 -4.15 15.64 -6.37
C LEU A 87 -2.91 16.51 -6.14
N SER A 88 -2.94 17.75 -6.63
CA SER A 88 -1.79 18.65 -6.50
C SER A 88 -1.51 19.06 -5.05
N ALA A 89 -2.52 18.94 -4.17
CA ALA A 89 -2.41 19.15 -2.73
C ALA A 89 -1.61 18.05 -2.01
N ASP A 90 -1.33 16.94 -2.67
CA ASP A 90 -0.45 15.90 -2.14
C ASP A 90 0.98 16.04 -2.67
N LYS A 91 1.86 16.54 -1.81
CA LYS A 91 3.31 16.59 -2.05
C LYS A 91 4.08 15.53 -1.24
N SER A 92 3.37 14.58 -0.63
CA SER A 92 3.98 13.47 0.10
C SER A 92 4.86 12.62 -0.81
N ASN A 93 5.79 11.88 -0.23
CA ASN A 93 6.59 10.89 -0.95
C ASN A 93 6.25 9.47 -0.47
N TYR A 94 6.21 8.54 -1.42
CA TYR A 94 5.90 7.12 -1.21
C TYR A 94 6.95 6.30 -1.95
N TRP A 95 7.56 5.33 -1.30
CA TRP A 95 8.53 4.48 -1.99
C TRP A 95 8.57 3.05 -1.48
N VAL A 96 9.07 2.18 -2.35
CA VAL A 96 9.23 0.74 -2.14
C VAL A 96 10.58 0.30 -2.73
N PRO A 97 11.17 -0.83 -2.29
CA PRO A 97 12.37 -1.36 -2.91
C PRO A 97 12.10 -1.71 -4.39
N GLU A 98 13.08 -1.45 -5.26
CA GLU A 98 12.99 -1.82 -6.67
C GLU A 98 13.00 -3.34 -6.85
N LEU A 99 12.32 -3.81 -7.89
CA LEU A 99 12.28 -5.22 -8.27
C LEU A 99 13.17 -5.47 -9.49
N PHE A 100 13.94 -6.55 -9.47
CA PHE A 100 14.83 -6.97 -10.55
C PHE A 100 14.50 -8.39 -10.98
N PHE A 101 14.57 -8.66 -12.28
CA PHE A 101 14.58 -10.00 -12.87
C PHE A 101 16.01 -10.49 -12.95
N GLN A 102 16.32 -11.61 -12.31
CA GLN A 102 17.58 -12.32 -12.42
C GLN A 102 17.49 -13.37 -13.54
N SER A 103 18.31 -13.20 -14.56
CA SER A 103 18.36 -14.10 -15.72
C SER A 103 18.78 -15.51 -15.31
N PRO A 104 17.98 -16.55 -15.61
CA PRO A 104 18.36 -17.94 -15.32
C PRO A 104 19.51 -18.44 -16.20
N ILE A 105 19.90 -17.71 -17.26
CA ILE A 105 20.93 -18.12 -18.22
C ILE A 105 22.33 -17.76 -17.73
N ASN A 106 22.51 -16.53 -17.23
CA ASN A 106 23.82 -15.95 -16.92
C ASN A 106 23.86 -15.23 -15.56
N GLY A 107 22.73 -15.16 -14.84
CA GLY A 107 22.65 -14.54 -13.51
C GLY A 107 22.60 -13.02 -13.48
N THR A 108 22.65 -12.34 -14.63
CA THR A 108 22.58 -10.86 -14.71
C THR A 108 21.17 -10.36 -14.38
N PHE A 109 21.07 -9.12 -13.92
CA PHE A 109 19.83 -8.51 -13.46
C PHE A 109 19.28 -7.52 -14.47
N LYS A 110 17.97 -7.53 -14.70
CA LYS A 110 17.27 -6.49 -15.44
C LYS A 110 16.20 -5.91 -14.55
N ARG A 111 16.15 -4.58 -14.44
CA ARG A 111 15.12 -3.92 -13.64
C ARG A 111 13.72 -4.25 -14.17
N VAL A 112 12.80 -4.55 -13.26
CA VAL A 112 11.38 -4.71 -13.57
C VAL A 112 10.72 -3.33 -13.53
N PRO A 113 10.22 -2.80 -14.66
CA PRO A 113 9.51 -1.54 -14.73
C PRO A 113 8.26 -1.51 -13.85
N LEU A 114 7.91 -0.30 -13.39
CA LEU A 114 6.63 -0.06 -12.72
C LEU A 114 5.49 -0.14 -13.74
N PHE A 115 4.49 -0.98 -13.48
CA PHE A 115 3.26 -1.01 -14.27
C PHE A 115 2.36 0.17 -13.86
N TYR A 116 2.00 0.26 -12.57
CA TYR A 116 1.44 1.46 -11.92
C TYR A 116 1.47 1.32 -10.40
N MET A 117 1.27 2.42 -9.69
CA MET A 117 1.13 2.46 -8.23
C MET A 117 -0.16 3.18 -7.86
N GLN A 118 -0.83 2.70 -6.82
CA GLN A 118 -1.97 3.37 -6.20
C GLN A 118 -1.76 3.40 -4.68
N VAL A 119 -2.26 4.45 -4.02
CA VAL A 119 -2.26 4.53 -2.56
C VAL A 119 -3.68 4.68 -2.06
N TYR A 120 -4.11 3.76 -1.21
CA TYR A 120 -5.42 3.79 -0.60
C TYR A 120 -5.34 4.52 0.72
N TYR A 121 -6.19 5.54 0.86
CA TYR A 121 -6.47 6.22 2.10
C TYR A 121 -7.73 5.59 2.67
N LEU A 122 -7.53 4.57 3.51
CA LEU A 122 -8.63 3.84 4.13
C LEU A 122 -9.08 4.59 5.39
N ARG A 123 -10.39 4.84 5.51
CA ARG A 123 -10.98 5.41 6.72
C ARG A 123 -12.21 4.61 7.16
N TYR A 124 -12.58 4.84 8.42
CA TYR A 124 -13.82 4.35 8.96
C TYR A 124 -14.74 5.51 9.30
N THR A 125 -16.01 5.43 8.91
CA THR A 125 -17.04 6.37 9.35
C THR A 125 -18.15 5.61 10.05
N ILE A 126 -18.43 5.99 11.30
CA ILE A 126 -19.68 5.63 11.96
C ILE A 126 -20.78 6.47 11.27
N GLN A 127 -21.53 5.87 10.35
CA GLN A 127 -22.75 6.49 9.83
C GLN A 127 -23.96 5.96 10.60
N GLU A 128 -24.67 6.85 11.29
CA GLU A 128 -26.01 6.55 11.78
C GLU A 128 -26.97 6.41 10.58
N GLY A 129 -27.41 5.17 10.32
CA GLY A 129 -28.55 4.87 9.47
C GLY A 129 -28.29 4.76 7.95
N ARG A 130 -28.07 3.54 7.46
CA ARG A 130 -28.82 2.84 6.39
C ARG A 130 -28.03 1.66 5.82
N ASN A 131 -28.69 0.50 5.79
CA ASN A 131 -28.43 -0.73 5.03
C ASN A 131 -27.19 -0.78 4.11
N ALA A 132 -26.07 -1.33 4.60
CA ALA A 132 -25.00 -1.88 3.76
C ALA A 132 -25.10 -3.40 3.69
N LYS A 133 -25.17 -3.96 2.47
CA LYS A 133 -25.08 -5.41 2.22
C LYS A 133 -23.61 -5.84 2.31
N SER A 134 -23.40 -6.89 3.09
CA SER A 134 -22.16 -7.60 3.37
C SER A 134 -21.55 -8.27 2.13
N SER A 135 -20.28 -7.98 1.81
CA SER A 135 -19.36 -8.95 1.17
C SER A 135 -17.88 -8.56 1.13
N THR A 136 -17.48 -7.31 1.37
CA THR A 136 -16.06 -6.97 1.57
C THR A 136 -15.76 -7.04 3.08
N ARG A 137 -14.53 -7.30 3.55
CA ARG A 137 -14.11 -7.16 4.97
C ARG A 137 -13.47 -5.78 5.19
N SER A 138 -13.64 -5.15 6.36
CA SER A 138 -12.88 -3.93 6.72
C SER A 138 -11.43 -4.34 6.90
N PHE A 139 -10.49 -3.43 6.69
CA PHE A 139 -9.17 -3.62 7.30
C PHE A 139 -9.28 -3.31 8.80
N GLU A 140 -9.67 -2.10 9.23
CA GLU A 140 -9.68 -1.76 10.67
C GLU A 140 -10.82 -0.77 11.04
N PRO A 141 -11.99 -1.21 11.53
CA PRO A 141 -12.99 -0.30 12.10
C PRO A 141 -12.46 0.31 13.41
N THR A 142 -12.74 1.58 13.75
CA THR A 142 -12.17 2.25 14.94
C THR A 142 -13.19 3.11 15.71
N ASN A 143 -12.97 3.34 17.00
CA ASN A 143 -13.65 4.32 17.83
C ASN A 143 -12.98 5.71 17.81
N ASP A 144 -11.75 5.79 17.30
CA ASP A 144 -10.99 7.03 17.31
C ASP A 144 -11.45 8.01 16.23
N GLU A 145 -11.22 9.30 16.48
CA GLU A 145 -11.27 10.32 15.44
C GLU A 145 -10.03 10.23 14.56
N VAL A 146 -10.21 9.94 13.27
CA VAL A 146 -9.13 9.95 12.28
C VAL A 146 -8.78 11.39 11.92
N ARG A 147 -7.50 11.77 12.04
CA ARG A 147 -6.96 13.11 11.79
C ARG A 147 -5.93 13.09 10.66
N PRO A 148 -5.74 14.22 9.93
CA PRO A 148 -4.70 14.28 8.89
C PRO A 148 -3.31 13.99 9.46
N PHE A 149 -2.41 13.54 8.59
CA PHE A 149 -1.00 13.39 8.95
C PHE A 149 -0.38 14.75 9.26
N PRO A 150 0.41 14.88 10.32
CA PRO A 150 1.24 16.07 10.49
C PRO A 150 2.28 16.13 9.36
N PRO A 151 2.58 17.32 8.81
CA PRO A 151 3.63 17.47 7.81
C PRO A 151 4.97 16.90 8.28
N GLY A 152 5.67 16.22 7.38
CA GLY A 152 6.96 15.59 7.67
C GLY A 152 6.87 14.27 8.43
N LEU A 153 5.68 13.75 8.76
CA LEU A 153 5.56 12.44 9.40
C LEU A 153 6.22 11.35 8.57
N LYS A 154 7.23 10.69 9.16
CA LYS A 154 7.96 9.58 8.57
C LYS A 154 7.38 8.25 9.05
N ILE A 155 7.03 7.38 8.11
CA ILE A 155 6.47 6.05 8.37
C ILE A 155 7.26 5.03 7.56
N VAL A 156 7.64 3.93 8.22
CA VAL A 156 8.21 2.73 7.59
C VAL A 156 7.33 1.55 7.96
N SER A 157 7.06 0.67 7.01
CA SER A 157 6.33 -0.57 7.27
C SER A 157 6.90 -1.74 6.48
N GLY A 158 6.98 -2.90 7.13
CA GLY A 158 7.83 -4.01 6.68
C GLY A 158 9.25 -3.89 7.23
N ASP A 159 10.12 -4.84 6.88
CA ASP A 159 11.50 -4.87 7.34
C ASP A 159 12.42 -5.42 6.26
N SER A 160 13.27 -4.53 5.73
CA SER A 160 14.27 -4.81 4.70
C SER A 160 15.31 -5.89 5.06
N MET A 161 15.40 -6.28 6.34
CA MET A 161 16.30 -7.33 6.82
C MET A 161 15.61 -8.69 6.99
N THR A 162 14.29 -8.77 6.84
CA THR A 162 13.56 -10.04 7.01
C THR A 162 14.00 -11.05 5.95
N ARG A 163 14.45 -12.23 6.36
CA ARG A 163 14.78 -13.36 5.47
C ARG A 163 14.10 -14.66 5.89
N THR A 164 13.33 -14.62 6.96
CA THR A 164 12.61 -15.76 7.52
C THR A 164 11.14 -15.66 7.16
N ALA A 165 10.55 -16.79 6.79
CA ALA A 165 9.13 -16.84 6.52
C ALA A 165 8.31 -16.48 7.77
N PRO A 166 7.19 -15.76 7.61
CA PRO A 166 6.26 -15.54 8.70
C PRO A 166 5.50 -16.82 9.04
N ALA A 167 4.69 -16.76 10.11
CA ALA A 167 3.89 -17.91 10.56
C ALA A 167 2.77 -18.30 9.58
N SER A 168 2.36 -17.39 8.68
CA SER A 168 1.28 -17.63 7.71
C SER A 168 1.47 -16.75 6.46
N GLY A 169 0.87 -17.13 5.33
CA GLY A 169 0.81 -16.28 4.14
C GLY A 169 -0.18 -15.11 4.26
N ALA A 170 -1.00 -15.08 5.31
CA ALA A 170 -1.97 -14.01 5.54
C ALA A 170 -1.34 -12.76 6.15
N LEU A 171 -1.88 -11.59 5.79
CA LEU A 171 -1.61 -10.34 6.49
C LEU A 171 -1.97 -10.46 7.98
N ASN A 172 -1.14 -9.86 8.82
CA ASN A 172 -1.47 -9.62 10.22
C ASN A 172 -1.15 -8.17 10.58
N LEU A 173 -2.19 -7.34 10.66
CA LEU A 173 -2.08 -5.93 11.03
C LEU A 173 -2.41 -5.70 12.51
N ASP A 174 -2.83 -6.73 13.23
CA ASP A 174 -3.20 -6.64 14.63
C ASP A 174 -2.08 -7.24 15.50
N PRO A 175 -1.34 -6.41 16.27
CA PRO A 175 -0.22 -6.91 17.07
C PRO A 175 -0.68 -7.82 18.21
N SER A 176 -1.97 -7.89 18.54
CA SER A 176 -2.51 -8.85 19.51
C SER A 176 -2.60 -10.29 18.96
N LYS A 177 -2.59 -10.45 17.63
CA LYS A 177 -2.73 -11.74 16.94
C LYS A 177 -1.41 -12.39 16.54
N GLY A 178 -0.28 -11.74 16.85
CA GLY A 178 1.07 -12.23 16.55
C GLY A 178 1.98 -11.14 16.00
N PRO A 179 3.16 -11.50 15.49
CA PRO A 179 4.05 -10.57 14.79
C PRO A 179 3.32 -9.89 13.63
N ILE A 180 3.56 -8.59 13.47
CA ILE A 180 2.98 -7.84 12.36
C ILE A 180 3.55 -8.36 11.04
N GLN A 181 2.65 -8.61 10.10
CA GLN A 181 2.94 -8.94 8.73
C GLN A 181 2.12 -8.00 7.86
N ALA A 182 2.73 -6.86 7.56
CA ALA A 182 2.09 -5.77 6.85
C ALA A 182 2.25 -5.85 5.33
N VAL A 183 2.93 -6.90 4.84
CA VAL A 183 3.29 -7.05 3.43
C VAL A 183 2.77 -8.38 2.90
N GLN A 184 2.22 -8.32 1.69
CA GLN A 184 1.74 -9.49 0.95
C GLN A 184 2.03 -9.32 -0.54
N PHE A 185 2.16 -10.43 -1.27
CA PHE A 185 2.19 -10.43 -2.73
C PHE A 185 0.93 -11.07 -3.26
N THR A 186 0.28 -10.38 -4.19
CA THR A 186 -0.89 -10.87 -4.92
C THR A 186 -0.49 -11.16 -6.36
N CYS A 187 -0.90 -12.32 -6.86
CA CYS A 187 -0.56 -12.80 -8.20
C CYS A 187 -1.85 -13.15 -8.96
N PRO A 188 -2.49 -12.18 -9.61
CA PRO A 188 -3.64 -12.46 -10.46
C PRO A 188 -3.19 -13.28 -11.67
N THR A 189 -3.97 -14.32 -12.01
CA THR A 189 -3.68 -15.20 -13.13
C THR A 189 -4.93 -15.40 -13.98
N GLN A 190 -4.77 -15.68 -15.27
CA GLN A 190 -5.86 -16.07 -16.17
C GLN A 190 -6.32 -17.50 -15.91
N ASP A 191 -5.41 -18.37 -15.45
CA ASP A 191 -5.74 -19.72 -15.02
C ASP A 191 -6.34 -19.70 -13.60
N PRO A 192 -7.64 -20.01 -13.43
CA PRO A 192 -8.26 -20.07 -12.10
C PRO A 192 -7.73 -21.23 -11.24
N GLY A 193 -7.12 -22.25 -11.85
CA GLY A 193 -6.52 -23.41 -11.19
C GLY A 193 -5.03 -23.23 -10.83
N ALA A 194 -4.43 -22.09 -11.16
CA ALA A 194 -3.01 -21.85 -10.93
C ALA A 194 -2.63 -21.99 -9.45
N VAL A 195 -1.65 -22.85 -9.18
CA VAL A 195 -1.04 -23.00 -7.86
C VAL A 195 0.05 -21.95 -7.70
N ARG A 196 -0.36 -20.75 -7.29
CA ARG A 196 0.55 -19.58 -7.13
C ARG A 196 1.56 -19.77 -6.00
N TYR A 197 1.13 -20.50 -4.97
CA TYR A 197 1.91 -20.83 -3.79
C TYR A 197 1.71 -22.33 -3.53
N PRO A 198 2.78 -23.12 -3.34
CA PRO A 198 2.63 -24.54 -3.06
C PRO A 198 1.85 -24.77 -1.75
N PRO A 199 0.80 -25.61 -1.73
CA PRO A 199 -0.04 -25.82 -0.54
C PRO A 199 0.73 -26.36 0.67
N ASP A 200 1.78 -27.14 0.42
CA ASP A 200 2.65 -27.72 1.44
C ASP A 200 3.89 -26.86 1.73
N SER A 201 3.91 -25.61 1.26
CA SER A 201 5.01 -24.68 1.56
C SER A 201 4.99 -24.31 3.04
N ASP A 202 6.15 -24.44 3.69
CA ASP A 202 6.43 -23.93 5.04
C ASP A 202 7.22 -22.61 4.98
N GLY A 203 7.33 -22.02 3.79
CA GLY A 203 8.08 -20.80 3.58
C GLY A 203 9.58 -21.02 3.50
N THR A 204 10.10 -22.26 3.52
CA THR A 204 11.53 -22.59 3.44
C THR A 204 12.01 -23.03 2.05
N ARG A 205 11.13 -23.02 1.04
CA ARG A 205 11.48 -23.33 -0.35
C ARG A 205 10.70 -22.52 -1.39
N ALA A 206 9.59 -21.92 -0.98
CA ALA A 206 8.68 -21.12 -1.80
C ALA A 206 7.90 -20.17 -0.87
N GLY A 207 7.13 -19.24 -1.43
CA GLY A 207 6.22 -18.39 -0.65
C GLY A 207 5.11 -19.19 0.08
N LEU A 208 4.43 -18.54 1.01
CA LEU A 208 3.33 -19.10 1.80
C LEU A 208 1.99 -18.57 1.28
N GLN A 209 1.03 -19.45 1.02
CA GLN A 209 -0.31 -19.03 0.61
C GLN A 209 -1.08 -18.39 1.78
N ASP A 210 -1.84 -17.33 1.50
CA ASP A 210 -2.88 -16.87 2.41
C ASP A 210 -3.98 -17.95 2.54
N PRO A 211 -4.29 -18.43 3.76
CA PRO A 211 -5.30 -19.46 3.97
C PRO A 211 -6.71 -19.09 3.50
N THR A 212 -6.99 -17.79 3.34
CA THR A 212 -8.29 -17.24 2.99
C THR A 212 -8.33 -16.60 1.61
N ASN A 213 -7.17 -16.44 0.95
CA ASN A 213 -7.05 -15.86 -0.37
C ASN A 213 -6.00 -16.60 -1.23
N PRO A 214 -6.40 -17.56 -2.09
CA PRO A 214 -5.45 -18.32 -2.92
C PRO A 214 -4.73 -17.47 -3.97
N GLY A 215 -5.12 -16.21 -4.17
CA GLY A 215 -4.45 -15.25 -5.05
C GLY A 215 -3.27 -14.52 -4.39
N ALA A 216 -3.12 -14.62 -3.06
CA ALA A 216 -2.16 -13.83 -2.30
C ALA A 216 -1.38 -14.68 -1.30
N GLY A 217 -0.25 -14.16 -0.84
CA GLY A 217 0.65 -14.88 0.06
C GLY A 217 1.83 -14.06 0.55
N ALA A 218 2.59 -14.64 1.48
CA ALA A 218 3.86 -14.08 1.91
C ALA A 218 4.99 -14.57 1.01
N GLY A 219 5.86 -13.65 0.61
CA GLY A 219 6.92 -13.91 -0.34
C GLY A 219 6.41 -14.05 -1.78
N PHE A 220 7.32 -14.25 -2.72
CA PHE A 220 6.98 -14.27 -4.14
C PHE A 220 6.21 -15.54 -4.55
N PRO A 221 5.26 -15.41 -5.49
CA PRO A 221 4.56 -16.55 -6.10
C PRO A 221 5.49 -17.34 -7.04
N VAL A 222 5.14 -18.59 -7.34
CA VAL A 222 5.94 -19.50 -8.19
C VAL A 222 5.40 -19.65 -9.61
N VAL A 223 4.54 -18.71 -10.05
CA VAL A 223 3.91 -18.71 -11.37
C VAL A 223 3.95 -17.31 -11.97
N ASP A 224 3.80 -17.21 -13.28
CA ASP A 224 3.58 -15.93 -13.95
C ASP A 224 2.24 -15.32 -13.53
N CYS A 225 2.27 -14.06 -13.09
CA CYS A 225 1.08 -13.28 -12.77
C CYS A 225 0.57 -12.61 -14.05
N ASP A 226 -0.19 -13.35 -14.86
CA ASP A 226 -0.64 -12.96 -16.21
C ASP A 226 -2.07 -12.37 -16.23
N GLY A 227 -2.61 -12.00 -15.08
CA GLY A 227 -3.92 -11.38 -14.95
C GLY A 227 -4.05 -10.08 -15.75
N TYR A 228 -5.23 -9.87 -16.34
CA TYR A 228 -5.51 -8.70 -17.17
C TYR A 228 -5.31 -7.39 -16.41
N ALA A 229 -4.35 -6.57 -16.85
CA ALA A 229 -3.97 -5.28 -16.25
C ALA A 229 -3.63 -5.35 -14.74
N SER A 230 -3.29 -6.55 -14.26
CA SER A 230 -3.06 -6.83 -12.85
C SER A 230 -1.93 -7.87 -12.74
N PRO A 231 -0.69 -7.46 -13.04
CA PRO A 231 0.49 -8.32 -12.92
C PRO A 231 0.86 -8.56 -11.45
N LEU A 232 2.10 -8.99 -11.17
CA LEU A 232 2.57 -9.16 -9.80
C LEU A 232 2.36 -7.88 -8.99
N ARG A 233 1.61 -8.01 -7.90
CA ARG A 233 1.21 -6.91 -7.04
C ARG A 233 1.86 -7.04 -5.67
N GLN A 234 2.55 -6.00 -5.25
CA GLN A 234 3.12 -5.85 -3.92
C GLN A 234 2.18 -4.99 -3.08
N ASP A 235 1.73 -5.55 -1.97
CA ASP A 235 0.78 -4.95 -1.05
C ASP A 235 1.52 -4.56 0.23
N VAL A 236 1.57 -3.26 0.57
CA VAL A 236 2.21 -2.76 1.80
C VAL A 236 1.23 -1.93 2.61
N HIS A 237 0.88 -2.40 3.81
CA HIS A 237 0.04 -1.69 4.76
C HIS A 237 0.89 -0.88 5.74
N MET A 238 0.50 0.34 6.03
CA MET A 238 1.19 1.21 6.97
C MET A 238 0.49 1.23 8.33
N PRO A 239 1.24 1.41 9.44
CA PRO A 239 0.64 1.70 10.74
C PRO A 239 -0.16 3.01 10.72
N SER A 240 -1.25 3.06 11.48
CA SER A 240 -2.22 4.17 11.49
C SER A 240 -2.34 4.88 12.85
N CYS A 241 -1.53 4.54 13.84
CA CYS A 241 -1.46 5.25 15.13
C CYS A 241 -0.16 6.03 15.26
N TYR A 242 -0.27 7.36 15.36
CA TYR A 242 0.84 8.29 15.52
C TYR A 242 1.03 8.72 16.99
N ASN A 243 2.25 8.67 17.49
CA ASN A 243 2.65 9.14 18.81
C ASN A 243 3.19 10.58 18.74
N PRO A 244 2.38 11.60 19.08
CA PRO A 244 2.82 13.00 19.01
C PRO A 244 3.98 13.33 19.98
N ARG A 245 4.23 12.50 21.00
CA ARG A 245 5.36 12.72 21.93
C ARG A 245 6.71 12.32 21.34
N ALA A 246 6.74 11.37 20.41
CA ALA A 246 7.96 10.97 19.71
C ALA A 246 8.34 11.96 18.60
N GLY A 247 7.33 12.65 18.04
CA GLY A 247 7.50 13.59 16.94
C GLY A 247 7.49 12.89 15.56
N PRO A 248 7.39 13.68 14.48
CA PRO A 248 7.20 13.15 13.13
C PRO A 248 8.44 12.43 12.58
N ASP A 249 9.64 12.77 13.06
CA ASP A 249 10.91 12.21 12.54
C ASP A 249 11.28 10.83 13.11
N ALA A 250 10.73 10.48 14.28
CA ALA A 250 11.15 9.31 15.05
C ALA A 250 10.51 8.01 14.53
N HIS A 251 10.70 7.70 13.24
CA HIS A 251 10.04 6.61 12.49
C HIS A 251 10.03 5.24 13.20
N ALA A 252 11.05 4.93 13.99
CA ALA A 252 11.15 3.67 14.75
C ALA A 252 10.22 3.59 15.98
N SER A 253 9.60 4.70 16.40
CA SER A 253 8.82 4.78 17.65
C SER A 253 7.60 5.70 17.59
N ASN A 254 7.43 6.44 16.49
CA ASN A 254 6.34 7.38 16.29
C ASN A 254 5.07 6.69 15.76
N MET A 255 5.17 5.51 15.15
CA MET A 255 4.02 4.83 14.54
C MET A 255 3.79 3.44 15.12
N ALA A 256 2.53 3.02 15.17
CA ALA A 256 2.12 1.67 15.53
C ALA A 256 0.84 1.26 14.79
N PHE A 257 0.66 -0.04 14.57
CA PHE A 257 -0.64 -0.58 14.17
C PHE A 257 -1.62 -0.52 15.35
N PRO A 258 -2.91 -0.23 15.11
CA PRO A 258 -3.93 -0.16 16.14
C PRO A 258 -4.21 -1.56 16.70
N ARG A 259 -4.79 -1.60 17.90
CA ARG A 259 -5.01 -2.85 18.64
C ARG A 259 -6.49 -3.12 18.79
N ASP A 260 -6.86 -4.39 18.83
CA ASP A 260 -8.24 -4.80 19.14
C ASP A 260 -8.73 -4.13 20.44
N ALA A 261 -9.84 -3.40 20.33
CA ALA A 261 -10.51 -2.70 21.42
C ALA A 261 -11.52 -3.61 22.15
N GLY A 262 -11.76 -4.83 21.66
CA GLY A 262 -12.65 -5.82 22.27
C GLY A 262 -14.13 -5.65 21.92
N ASP A 263 -14.47 -4.68 21.08
CA ASP A 263 -15.81 -4.41 20.53
C ASP A 263 -15.89 -4.67 19.02
N GLY A 264 -14.88 -5.36 18.47
CA GLY A 264 -14.72 -5.60 17.04
C GLY A 264 -14.11 -4.43 16.27
N LYS A 265 -13.57 -3.44 16.99
CA LYS A 265 -12.81 -2.30 16.45
C LYS A 265 -11.35 -2.34 16.88
N GLN A 266 -10.53 -1.54 16.23
CA GLN A 266 -9.11 -1.36 16.47
C GLN A 266 -8.83 0.10 16.79
N ASP A 267 -8.25 0.34 17.96
CA ASP A 267 -8.04 1.68 18.49
C ASP A 267 -6.55 1.92 18.78
N CYS A 268 -6.18 3.19 18.75
CA CYS A 268 -4.85 3.64 19.06
C CYS A 268 -4.59 3.67 20.57
N PRO A 269 -3.33 3.50 21.01
CA PRO A 269 -3.00 3.63 22.43
C PRO A 269 -3.37 5.01 22.96
N ALA A 270 -3.73 5.10 24.24
CA ALA A 270 -4.13 6.37 24.85
C ALA A 270 -3.08 7.48 24.65
N GLY A 271 -3.54 8.64 24.15
CA GLY A 271 -2.70 9.80 23.85
C GLY A 271 -2.01 9.76 22.48
N TRP A 272 -2.28 8.74 21.67
CA TRP A 272 -1.87 8.68 20.27
C TRP A 272 -2.98 9.22 19.38
N VAL A 273 -2.61 9.62 18.16
CA VAL A 273 -3.52 10.17 17.15
C VAL A 273 -3.75 9.11 16.09
N HIS A 274 -5.01 8.80 15.81
CA HIS A 274 -5.36 7.94 14.70
C HIS A 274 -5.25 8.73 13.40
N VAL A 275 -4.43 8.28 12.46
CA VAL A 275 -4.23 8.85 11.14
C VAL A 275 -4.74 7.88 10.07
N PRO A 276 -4.98 8.29 8.81
CA PRO A 276 -5.47 7.38 7.79
C PRO A 276 -4.59 6.14 7.65
N HIS A 277 -5.22 4.98 7.47
CA HIS A 277 -4.48 3.78 7.11
C HIS A 277 -4.06 3.90 5.65
N LEU A 278 -2.75 3.94 5.40
CA LEU A 278 -2.20 3.88 4.05
C LEU A 278 -2.00 2.44 3.62
N PHE A 279 -2.43 2.14 2.40
CA PHE A 279 -2.14 0.90 1.74
C PHE A 279 -1.54 1.20 0.36
N LEU A 280 -0.25 0.90 0.20
CA LEU A 280 0.49 1.04 -1.05
C LEU A 280 0.26 -0.23 -1.87
N GLU A 281 -0.32 -0.06 -3.05
CA GLU A 281 -0.58 -1.10 -4.02
C GLU A 281 0.31 -0.86 -5.24
N VAL A 282 1.37 -1.66 -5.38
CA VAL A 282 2.40 -1.48 -6.42
C VAL A 282 2.34 -2.65 -7.40
N TYR A 283 2.18 -2.35 -8.69
CA TYR A 283 2.15 -3.36 -9.76
C TYR A 283 3.45 -3.31 -10.55
N TRP A 284 4.10 -4.46 -10.66
CA TRP A 284 5.34 -4.64 -11.41
C TRP A 284 5.04 -5.20 -12.79
N ASP A 285 5.69 -4.71 -13.84
CA ASP A 285 5.50 -5.21 -15.22
C ASP A 285 6.23 -6.54 -15.45
N THR A 286 5.90 -7.54 -14.63
CA THR A 286 6.41 -8.91 -14.74
C THR A 286 6.02 -9.65 -16.02
N PRO A 287 4.87 -9.39 -16.70
CA PRO A 287 4.49 -10.11 -17.91
C PRO A 287 5.50 -10.04 -19.06
N GLN A 288 6.33 -8.98 -19.13
CA GLN A 288 7.37 -8.89 -20.15
C GLN A 288 8.46 -9.96 -20.01
N PHE A 289 8.56 -10.60 -18.84
CA PHE A 289 9.55 -11.65 -18.55
C PHE A 289 8.98 -13.07 -18.68
N ALA A 290 7.69 -13.25 -18.95
CA ALA A 290 7.03 -14.56 -18.94
C ALA A 290 7.70 -15.63 -19.83
N ASN A 291 8.32 -15.22 -20.95
CA ASN A 291 9.02 -16.14 -21.85
C ASN A 291 10.52 -16.31 -21.53
N ALA A 292 11.02 -15.69 -20.46
CA ALA A 292 12.45 -15.66 -20.09
C ALA A 292 12.79 -16.62 -18.94
N TRP A 293 11.81 -17.34 -18.41
CA TRP A 293 11.99 -18.36 -17.37
C TRP A 293 10.91 -19.44 -17.51
N ASP A 294 11.10 -20.59 -16.85
CA ASP A 294 10.15 -21.70 -16.84
C ASP A 294 9.75 -22.00 -15.38
N PRO A 295 8.48 -21.84 -14.99
CA PRO A 295 8.02 -22.09 -13.63
C PRO A 295 8.24 -23.55 -13.18
N ASP A 296 9.12 -23.76 -12.20
CA ASP A 296 9.38 -25.07 -11.59
C ASP A 296 8.43 -25.42 -10.42
N GLY A 297 7.50 -24.50 -10.11
CA GLY A 297 6.57 -24.59 -9.00
C GLY A 297 7.21 -24.41 -7.62
N ARG A 298 8.45 -23.90 -7.54
CA ARG A 298 9.21 -23.72 -6.30
C ARG A 298 9.89 -22.37 -6.19
N THR A 299 10.48 -21.91 -7.28
CA THR A 299 11.27 -20.68 -7.36
C THR A 299 10.74 -19.76 -8.44
N GLN A 300 11.23 -18.52 -8.42
CA GLN A 300 10.86 -17.47 -9.35
C GLN A 300 12.08 -16.56 -9.59
N PRO A 301 12.12 -15.82 -10.71
CA PRO A 301 13.32 -15.11 -11.15
C PRO A 301 13.45 -13.69 -10.60
N PHE A 302 12.50 -13.19 -9.81
CA PHE A 302 12.50 -11.83 -9.30
C PHE A 302 13.27 -11.70 -7.97
N VAL A 303 13.91 -10.56 -7.77
CA VAL A 303 14.75 -10.26 -6.61
C VAL A 303 14.48 -8.81 -6.21
N LEU A 304 14.28 -8.55 -4.93
CA LEU A 304 14.24 -7.18 -4.42
C LEU A 304 15.66 -6.56 -4.47
N SER A 305 15.74 -5.25 -4.58
CA SER A 305 17.01 -4.51 -4.72
C SER A 305 18.02 -4.74 -3.57
N ASN A 306 17.56 -5.21 -2.41
CA ASN A 306 18.38 -5.63 -1.26
C ASN A 306 18.88 -7.09 -1.35
N GLY A 307 18.72 -7.73 -2.52
CA GLY A 307 19.16 -9.10 -2.79
C GLY A 307 18.22 -10.20 -2.32
N ASP A 308 17.01 -9.89 -1.87
CA ASP A 308 16.07 -10.89 -1.39
C ASP A 308 15.25 -11.55 -2.52
N ARG A 309 15.45 -12.86 -2.72
CA ARG A 309 14.69 -13.71 -3.65
C ARG A 309 13.42 -14.29 -3.06
N THR A 310 13.20 -14.14 -1.75
CA THR A 310 12.00 -14.62 -1.09
C THR A 310 10.86 -13.62 -1.17
N GLY A 311 11.17 -12.32 -1.17
CA GLY A 311 10.20 -11.23 -1.09
C GLY A 311 9.82 -10.86 0.36
N PHE A 312 10.26 -11.62 1.37
CA PHE A 312 9.90 -11.38 2.78
C PHE A 312 10.43 -10.05 3.32
N SER A 313 11.48 -9.52 2.72
CA SER A 313 12.06 -8.22 3.09
C SER A 313 11.41 -7.02 2.42
N SER A 314 10.35 -7.24 1.66
CA SER A 314 9.58 -6.15 1.07
C SER A 314 9.06 -5.23 2.18
N HIS A 315 9.08 -3.94 1.89
CA HIS A 315 8.68 -2.88 2.81
C HIS A 315 8.21 -1.69 1.99
N GLY A 316 7.73 -0.67 2.68
CA GLY A 316 7.43 0.62 2.08
C GLY A 316 7.64 1.74 3.06
N ASP A 317 7.80 2.92 2.51
CA ASP A 317 8.17 4.10 3.23
C ASP A 317 7.32 5.29 2.78
N PHE A 318 7.09 6.22 3.69
CA PHE A 318 6.24 7.38 3.47
C PHE A 318 6.73 8.59 4.26
N VAL A 319 6.73 9.76 3.62
CA VAL A 319 6.79 11.05 4.30
C VAL A 319 5.59 11.91 3.92
N ALA A 320 4.87 12.38 4.95
CA ALA A 320 3.72 13.25 4.75
C ALA A 320 4.09 14.63 4.20
N GLY A 321 3.43 15.03 3.13
CA GLY A 321 3.50 16.35 2.50
C GLY A 321 2.13 16.80 2.01
N TRP A 322 1.07 16.50 2.77
CA TRP A 322 -0.30 16.91 2.46
C TRP A 322 -0.59 18.32 2.96
N ASP A 323 -1.35 19.08 2.18
CA ASP A 323 -2.15 20.18 2.75
C ASP A 323 -3.15 19.59 3.77
N GLU A 324 -2.96 19.91 5.06
CA GLU A 324 -3.75 19.36 6.16
C GLU A 324 -5.24 19.69 6.02
N GLY A 325 -5.59 20.86 5.47
CA GLY A 325 -6.97 21.30 5.27
C GLY A 325 -7.68 20.46 4.20
N VAL A 326 -7.01 20.22 3.07
CA VAL A 326 -7.51 19.35 2.00
C VAL A 326 -7.61 17.90 2.49
N LEU A 327 -6.57 17.38 3.16
CA LEU A 327 -6.60 16.01 3.68
C LEU A 327 -7.70 15.85 4.74
N ALA A 328 -7.89 16.81 5.65
CA ALA A 328 -9.00 16.79 6.60
C ALA A 328 -10.37 16.83 5.90
N ALA A 329 -10.53 17.61 4.83
CA ALA A 329 -11.78 17.65 4.05
C ALA A 329 -12.06 16.29 3.39
N ILE A 330 -11.04 15.64 2.82
CA ILE A 330 -11.12 14.30 2.26
C ILE A 330 -11.48 13.27 3.34
N ILE A 331 -10.77 13.30 4.48
CA ILE A 331 -11.00 12.42 5.62
C ILE A 331 -12.42 12.56 6.15
N ASN A 332 -13.03 13.74 6.10
CA ASN A 332 -14.38 13.96 6.61
C ASN A 332 -15.46 13.64 5.55
N GLY A 333 -15.22 14.02 4.30
CA GLY A 333 -16.27 14.10 3.27
C GLY A 333 -16.20 13.07 2.14
N CYS A 334 -15.10 12.32 1.98
CA CYS A 334 -14.92 11.49 0.78
C CYS A 334 -15.28 10.00 0.95
N ASP A 335 -16.19 9.52 0.10
CA ASP A 335 -16.47 8.10 -0.11
C ASP A 335 -16.49 7.79 -1.63
N ALA A 336 -15.35 8.01 -2.28
CA ALA A 336 -15.22 7.81 -3.72
C ALA A 336 -14.95 6.34 -4.09
N GLY A 337 -14.53 5.51 -3.12
CA GLY A 337 -14.18 4.11 -3.33
C GLY A 337 -13.20 3.93 -4.49
N ALA A 338 -13.47 2.96 -5.35
CA ALA A 338 -12.70 2.71 -6.57
C ALA A 338 -12.80 3.84 -7.63
N GLY A 339 -13.68 4.83 -7.43
CA GLY A 339 -13.79 6.01 -8.27
C GLY A 339 -12.53 6.88 -8.24
N GLY A 340 -11.79 6.87 -7.14
CA GLY A 340 -10.56 7.65 -6.95
C GLY A 340 -10.76 8.96 -6.20
N MET A 341 -9.68 9.44 -5.57
CA MET A 341 -9.68 10.66 -4.76
C MET A 341 -10.07 11.89 -5.56
N ASP A 342 -9.82 11.92 -6.87
CA ASP A 342 -10.18 13.01 -7.79
C ASP A 342 -11.68 13.32 -7.87
N ARG A 343 -12.53 12.41 -7.36
CA ARG A 343 -13.98 12.58 -7.29
C ARG A 343 -14.47 13.03 -5.92
N CYS A 344 -13.59 13.16 -4.94
CA CYS A 344 -13.95 13.67 -3.62
C CYS A 344 -14.41 15.14 -3.74
N PRO A 345 -15.35 15.59 -2.89
CA PRO A 345 -15.56 17.02 -2.73
C PRO A 345 -14.29 17.66 -2.14
N GLN A 346 -13.97 18.89 -2.56
CA GLN A 346 -12.91 19.72 -1.96
C GLN A 346 -11.48 19.14 -2.05
N THR A 347 -11.14 18.44 -3.13
CA THR A 347 -9.76 17.94 -3.37
C THR A 347 -8.70 19.01 -3.65
N GLY A 348 -9.10 20.27 -3.79
CA GLY A 348 -8.26 21.28 -4.42
C GLY A 348 -8.06 20.99 -5.92
N PRO A 349 -7.08 21.66 -6.55
CA PRO A 349 -6.79 21.48 -7.97
C PRO A 349 -6.22 20.08 -8.24
N LEU A 350 -6.61 19.50 -9.37
CA LEU A 350 -5.93 18.32 -9.90
C LEU A 350 -4.62 18.73 -10.58
N ASN A 351 -3.65 17.85 -10.52
CA ASN A 351 -2.44 17.95 -11.30
C ASN A 351 -2.80 17.83 -12.80
N PRO A 352 -2.35 18.75 -13.67
CA PRO A 352 -2.69 18.74 -15.10
C PRO A 352 -1.99 17.60 -15.90
N GLY A 353 -1.29 16.69 -15.23
CA GLY A 353 -0.56 15.58 -15.85
C GLY A 353 0.95 15.72 -15.77
N ASP A 354 1.48 16.54 -14.86
CA ASP A 354 2.91 16.67 -14.63
C ASP A 354 3.47 15.33 -14.14
N ARG A 355 4.41 14.78 -14.91
CA ARG A 355 5.09 13.52 -14.55
C ARG A 355 6.06 13.67 -13.37
N CYS A 356 6.41 14.91 -13.03
CA CYS A 356 7.31 15.33 -11.95
C CYS A 356 8.50 14.39 -11.72
N ARG A 357 9.55 14.54 -12.53
CA ARG A 357 10.80 13.79 -12.41
C ARG A 357 11.70 14.43 -11.35
N ILE A 358 12.25 13.60 -10.47
CA ILE A 358 13.14 14.04 -9.39
C ILE A 358 14.55 13.53 -9.68
N PRO A 359 15.57 14.38 -9.78
CA PRO A 359 16.94 13.94 -10.01
C PRO A 359 17.42 13.02 -8.88
N SER A 360 17.92 11.84 -9.24
CA SER A 360 18.50 10.92 -8.26
C SER A 360 19.92 11.34 -7.90
N ALA A 361 20.22 11.41 -6.60
CA ALA A 361 21.57 11.68 -6.10
C ALA A 361 22.50 10.47 -6.26
N PHE A 362 21.92 9.27 -6.25
CA PHE A 362 22.60 7.99 -6.45
C PHE A 362 21.80 7.16 -7.46
N PRO A 363 21.80 7.57 -8.75
CA PRO A 363 21.02 6.90 -9.78
C PRO A 363 21.52 5.47 -9.98
N ASP A 364 20.58 4.57 -10.25
CA ASP A 364 20.91 3.22 -10.68
C ASP A 364 21.69 3.22 -12.00
N PRO A 365 22.52 2.19 -12.25
CA PRO A 365 23.21 2.06 -13.51
C PRO A 365 22.20 2.01 -14.67
N GLN A 366 22.42 2.82 -15.71
CA GLN A 366 21.50 2.97 -16.84
C GLN A 366 21.62 1.84 -17.88
N GLN A 367 22.31 0.75 -17.54
CA GLN A 367 22.47 -0.39 -18.44
C GLN A 367 21.18 -1.23 -18.42
N GLU A 368 20.87 -1.85 -19.55
CA GLU A 368 19.69 -2.73 -19.64
C GLU A 368 19.81 -3.96 -18.73
N TRP A 369 21.02 -4.50 -18.65
CA TRP A 369 21.40 -5.63 -17.81
C TRP A 369 22.54 -5.22 -16.89
N LEU A 370 22.47 -5.63 -15.63
CA LEU A 370 23.46 -5.38 -14.59
C LEU A 370 24.14 -6.69 -14.20
N ASP A 371 25.45 -6.66 -14.02
CA ASP A 371 26.19 -7.81 -13.48
C ASP A 371 25.93 -7.98 -11.97
N GLU A 372 25.68 -6.89 -11.26
CA GLU A 372 25.43 -6.83 -9.82
C GLU A 372 24.25 -5.91 -9.51
N LEU A 373 23.52 -6.18 -8.42
CA LEU A 373 22.46 -5.29 -7.95
C LEU A 373 23.06 -3.96 -7.46
N PRO A 374 22.34 -2.83 -7.60
CA PRO A 374 22.81 -1.55 -7.09
C PRO A 374 23.22 -1.62 -5.61
N GLY A 375 24.40 -1.09 -5.29
CA GLY A 375 24.97 -1.17 -3.93
C GLY A 375 25.67 -2.49 -3.61
N ASP A 376 25.97 -3.29 -4.63
CA ASP A 376 26.68 -4.57 -4.56
C ASP A 376 25.96 -5.56 -3.62
N ASN A 377 24.63 -5.53 -3.63
CA ASN A 377 23.80 -6.33 -2.73
C ASN A 377 23.89 -7.82 -3.09
N PRO A 378 24.35 -8.69 -2.16
CA PRO A 378 24.43 -10.11 -2.42
C PRO A 378 23.04 -10.74 -2.46
N VAL A 379 22.85 -11.66 -3.37
CA VAL A 379 21.59 -12.38 -3.54
C VAL A 379 21.45 -13.51 -2.51
N SER A 380 20.28 -13.61 -1.88
CA SER A 380 19.95 -14.61 -0.86
C SER A 380 18.47 -15.03 -0.95
N GLY A 381 18.11 -16.20 -0.42
CA GLY A 381 16.71 -16.67 -0.41
C GLY A 381 16.43 -17.81 -1.40
N TRP A 382 15.27 -17.80 -2.06
CA TRP A 382 14.85 -18.95 -2.87
C TRP A 382 15.65 -19.12 -4.15
N GLY A 383 16.32 -20.28 -4.28
CA GLY A 383 17.00 -20.74 -5.50
C GLY A 383 18.48 -20.33 -5.64
N VAL A 384 19.13 -19.92 -4.55
CA VAL A 384 20.58 -19.57 -4.47
C VAL A 384 21.37 -20.62 -3.72
#